data_AF-A0A183HDJ0-F1
#
_entry.id   AF-A0A183HDJ0-F1
#
_cell.length_a   1.000
_cell.length_b   1.000
_cell.length_c   1.000
_cell.angle_alpha   90.00
_cell.angle_beta   90.00
_cell.angle_gamma   90.00
#
_symmetry.space_group_name_H-M   'P 1'
#
loop_
_entity.id
_entity.type
_entity.pdbx_description
1 polymer ?
#
loop_
_entity_poly.entity_id
_entity_poly.type
_entity_poly.pdbx_seq_one_letter_code
_entity_poly.pdbx_strand_id
1 'polypeptide(L)'
;DVEEKASDLVILLDILANVLNKDILSIVPSSSSDTTEFAKSGSRVALIALEMLLPIMEDDLLKLPLLCRNFYRFILYFTEMTPQSLESLPETLFISIIECLRHGLKSNFGQEISLISAETVTEIASYFARHTPKNEKAVAHLAVLLEPTFGMCLNCSWQVDLQNASATALFSLICCNQVAFEEYVKQLLSRNENRPYQTALQSAFQALLPSNSELHLGRREKRDFRSRLEQFLNQSQGLLVVE
;
A
#
# COMPACT_ATOMS: atom_id res chain seq x y z
N ASP A 1 -7.05 29.67 12.61
CA ASP A 1 -6.45 29.27 11.33
C ASP A 1 -5.95 27.84 11.27
N VAL A 2 -6.85 26.86 11.34
CA VAL A 2 -6.53 25.46 10.94
C VAL A 2 -6.91 25.26 9.46
N GLU A 3 -8.03 25.86 9.05
CA GLU A 3 -8.50 25.85 7.66
C GLU A 3 -7.55 26.58 6.70
N GLU A 4 -7.00 27.74 7.09
CA GLU A 4 -6.03 28.47 6.27
C GLU A 4 -4.74 27.65 6.05
N LYS A 5 -4.18 27.08 7.13
CA LYS A 5 -3.02 26.17 7.05
C LYS A 5 -3.31 24.96 6.16
N ALA A 6 -4.50 24.38 6.26
CA ALA A 6 -4.88 23.25 5.42
C ALA A 6 -5.01 23.64 3.94
N SER A 7 -5.52 24.84 3.66
CA SER A 7 -5.57 25.40 2.30
C SER A 7 -4.18 25.57 1.72
N ASP A 8 -3.24 26.13 2.49
CA ASP A 8 -1.85 26.31 2.06
C ASP A 8 -1.16 24.97 1.78
N LEU A 9 -1.38 23.97 2.63
CA LEU A 9 -0.85 22.62 2.43
C LEU A 9 -1.44 21.93 1.20
N VAL A 10 -2.73 22.13 0.92
CA VAL A 10 -3.37 21.64 -0.29
C VAL A 10 -2.71 22.22 -1.54
N ILE A 11 -2.49 23.54 -1.57
CA ILE A 11 -1.80 24.21 -2.68
C ILE A 11 -0.37 23.68 -2.84
N LEU A 12 0.35 23.50 -1.74
CA LEU A 12 1.69 22.93 -1.76
C LEU A 12 1.70 21.51 -2.36
N LEU A 13 0.76 20.65 -1.96
CA LEU A 13 0.63 19.28 -2.49
C LEU A 13 0.34 19.29 -4.00
N ASP A 14 -0.51 20.20 -4.47
CA ASP A 14 -0.81 20.35 -5.89
C ASP A 14 0.43 20.82 -6.68
N ILE A 15 1.23 21.74 -6.13
CA ILE A 15 2.51 22.16 -6.73
C ILE A 15 3.48 20.98 -6.79
N LEU A 16 3.62 20.21 -5.71
CA LEU A 16 4.53 19.06 -5.63
C LEU A 16 4.14 17.94 -6.60
N ALA A 17 2.84 17.68 -6.76
CA ALA A 17 2.33 16.74 -7.75
C ALA A 17 2.69 17.19 -9.19
N ASN A 18 2.65 18.48 -9.48
CA ASN A 18 3.08 18.99 -10.78
C ASN A 18 4.61 18.88 -10.97
N VAL A 19 5.41 19.14 -9.93
CA VAL A 19 6.89 19.02 -9.99
C VAL A 19 7.34 17.58 -10.27
N LEU A 20 6.60 16.59 -9.75
CA LEU A 20 6.86 15.18 -9.98
C LEU A 20 6.36 14.67 -11.35
N ASN A 21 5.62 15.50 -12.11
CA ASN A 21 5.03 15.07 -13.39
C ASN A 21 6.04 14.99 -14.53
N LYS A 22 6.17 13.78 -15.09
CA LYS A 22 7.12 13.43 -16.16
C LYS A 22 6.90 14.23 -17.45
N ASP A 23 5.69 14.71 -17.72
CA ASP A 23 5.42 15.53 -18.91
C ASP A 23 6.08 16.91 -18.86
N ILE A 24 6.31 17.49 -17.67
CA ILE A 24 7.11 18.71 -17.51
C ILE A 24 8.61 18.38 -17.70
N LEU A 25 9.04 17.19 -17.27
CA LEU A 25 10.41 16.72 -17.41
C LEU A 25 10.78 16.40 -18.88
N SER A 26 9.80 16.01 -19.72
CA SER A 26 10.01 15.62 -21.13
C SER A 26 9.95 16.77 -22.14
N ILE A 27 9.48 17.97 -21.76
CA ILE A 27 9.49 19.15 -22.63
C ILE A 27 10.94 19.63 -22.92
N VAL A 28 11.90 19.19 -22.12
CA VAL A 28 13.32 19.43 -22.37
C VAL A 28 13.86 18.36 -23.32
N PRO A 29 14.37 18.72 -24.51
CA PRO A 29 14.81 17.75 -25.50
C PRO A 29 15.92 16.83 -24.94
N SER A 30 15.77 15.54 -25.21
CA SER A 30 16.56 14.42 -24.65
C SER A 30 18.03 14.35 -25.11
N SER A 31 18.59 15.46 -25.59
CA SER A 31 19.98 15.56 -26.04
C SER A 31 20.95 16.14 -25.00
N SER A 32 20.48 16.53 -23.82
CA SER A 32 21.34 17.05 -22.75
C SER A 32 21.29 16.22 -21.46
N SER A 33 22.44 16.15 -20.78
CA SER A 33 22.62 15.65 -19.41
C SER A 33 21.64 16.25 -18.40
N ASP A 34 21.02 17.37 -18.73
CA ASP A 34 20.17 18.19 -17.85
C ASP A 34 18.80 17.56 -17.57
N THR A 35 18.29 16.73 -18.49
CA THR A 35 17.01 16.00 -18.28
C THR A 35 17.10 14.99 -17.14
N THR A 36 18.25 14.31 -17.02
CA THR A 36 18.50 13.35 -15.94
C THR A 36 18.76 14.05 -14.60
N GLU A 37 19.41 15.21 -14.62
CA GLU A 37 19.61 16.08 -13.45
C GLU A 37 18.28 16.65 -12.93
N PHE A 38 17.38 17.10 -13.82
CA PHE A 38 16.09 17.67 -13.41
C PHE A 38 15.12 16.63 -12.85
N ALA A 39 15.08 15.42 -13.40
CA ALA A 39 14.31 14.31 -12.83
C ALA A 39 14.81 13.91 -11.42
N LYS A 40 16.15 13.89 -11.23
CA LYS A 40 16.77 13.71 -9.91
C LYS A 40 16.47 14.88 -8.96
N SER A 41 16.32 16.09 -9.50
CA SER A 41 15.92 17.27 -8.73
C SER A 41 14.48 17.15 -8.24
N GLY A 42 13.54 16.77 -9.11
CA GLY A 42 12.13 16.57 -8.77
C GLY A 42 11.92 15.48 -7.72
N SER A 43 12.58 14.33 -7.87
CA SER A 43 12.53 13.24 -6.87
C SER A 43 13.07 13.69 -5.51
N ARG A 44 14.15 14.48 -5.50
CA ARG A 44 14.74 15.02 -4.27
C ARG A 44 13.84 16.07 -3.62
N VAL A 45 13.20 16.94 -4.40
CA VAL A 45 12.23 17.92 -3.88
C VAL A 45 11.05 17.21 -3.25
N ALA A 46 10.50 16.18 -3.89
CA ALA A 46 9.39 15.41 -3.34
C ALA A 46 9.76 14.66 -2.05
N LEU A 47 10.98 14.10 -1.99
CA LEU A 47 11.49 13.46 -0.79
C LEU A 47 11.61 14.45 0.37
N ILE A 48 12.22 15.61 0.14
CA ILE A 48 12.32 16.68 1.15
C ILE A 48 10.91 17.15 1.58
N ALA A 49 9.98 17.29 0.63
CA ALA A 49 8.61 17.64 0.96
C ALA A 49 7.93 16.57 1.82
N LEU A 50 8.13 15.29 1.53
CA LEU A 50 7.58 14.19 2.31
C LEU A 50 8.17 14.16 3.73
N GLU A 51 9.46 14.42 3.88
CA GLU A 51 10.14 14.59 5.18
C GLU A 51 9.56 15.74 6.01
N MET A 52 9.17 16.84 5.36
CA MET A 52 8.55 17.98 6.04
C MET A 52 7.06 17.76 6.34
N LEU A 53 6.33 17.10 5.44
CA LEU A 53 4.88 16.95 5.54
C LEU A 53 4.46 15.85 6.52
N LEU A 54 5.16 14.71 6.56
CA LEU A 54 4.77 13.57 7.40
C LEU A 54 4.61 13.92 8.89
N PRO A 55 5.53 14.68 9.53
CA PRO A 55 5.37 15.10 10.92
C PRO A 55 4.22 16.07 11.16
N ILE A 56 3.81 16.83 10.14
CA ILE A 56 2.77 17.86 10.24
C ILE A 56 1.37 17.25 10.01
N MET A 57 1.29 16.14 9.26
CA MET A 57 0.05 15.44 8.94
C MET A 57 -0.48 14.61 10.12
N GLU A 58 -0.78 15.28 11.22
CA GLU A 58 -1.36 14.70 12.44
C GLU A 58 -2.87 14.42 12.27
N ASP A 59 -3.44 13.64 13.20
CA ASP A 59 -4.84 13.20 13.18
C ASP A 59 -5.85 14.33 12.99
N ASP A 60 -5.60 15.52 13.57
CA ASP A 60 -6.52 16.66 13.44
C ASP A 60 -6.52 17.28 12.04
N LEU A 61 -5.37 17.28 11.35
CA LEU A 61 -5.27 17.75 9.97
C LEU A 61 -5.78 16.69 8.98
N LEU A 62 -5.56 15.40 9.27
CA LEU A 62 -6.07 14.30 8.45
C LEU A 62 -7.60 14.12 8.55
N LYS A 63 -8.26 14.72 9.55
CA LYS A 63 -9.73 14.84 9.58
C LYS A 63 -10.28 15.76 8.50
N LEU A 64 -9.46 16.65 7.92
CA LEU A 64 -9.87 17.54 6.83
C LEU A 64 -9.85 16.76 5.51
N PRO A 65 -11.01 16.45 4.90
CA PRO A 65 -11.07 15.44 3.82
C PRO A 65 -10.24 15.80 2.59
N LEU A 66 -10.24 17.07 2.19
CA LEU A 66 -9.49 17.52 1.01
C LEU A 66 -7.97 17.40 1.21
N LEU A 67 -7.48 17.82 2.38
CA LEU A 67 -6.06 17.74 2.75
C LEU A 67 -5.62 16.28 2.85
N CYS A 68 -6.38 15.46 3.57
CA CYS A 68 -6.11 14.03 3.73
C CYS A 68 -6.02 13.34 2.36
N ARG A 69 -7.00 13.58 1.48
CA ARG A 69 -7.00 13.04 0.12
C ARG A 69 -5.76 13.45 -0.66
N ASN A 70 -5.44 14.74 -0.71
CA ASN A 70 -4.31 15.22 -1.48
C ASN A 70 -2.99 14.69 -0.93
N PHE A 71 -2.88 14.52 0.38
CA PHE A 71 -1.69 13.94 1.02
C PHE A 71 -1.48 12.47 0.63
N TYR A 72 -2.52 11.63 0.76
CA TYR A 72 -2.41 10.21 0.36
C TYR A 72 -2.14 10.07 -1.15
N ARG A 73 -2.78 10.91 -1.99
CA ARG A 73 -2.48 10.94 -3.44
C ARG A 73 -1.04 11.34 -3.72
N PHE A 74 -0.47 12.27 -2.94
CA PHE A 74 0.93 12.64 -3.08
C PHE A 74 1.87 11.48 -2.73
N ILE A 75 1.58 10.72 -1.66
CA ILE A 75 2.36 9.51 -1.33
C ILE A 75 2.28 8.48 -2.47
N LEU A 76 1.06 8.18 -2.97
CA LEU A 76 0.89 7.30 -4.12
C LEU A 76 1.75 7.76 -5.30
N TYR A 77 1.63 9.04 -5.65
CA TYR A 77 2.33 9.62 -6.77
C TYR A 77 3.86 9.56 -6.63
N PHE A 78 4.38 9.84 -5.44
CA PHE A 78 5.80 9.70 -5.12
C PHE A 78 6.30 8.26 -5.36
N THR A 79 5.51 7.26 -4.92
CA THR A 79 5.84 5.85 -5.09
C THR A 79 5.75 5.38 -6.54
N GLU A 80 4.81 5.89 -7.33
CA GLU A 80 4.67 5.56 -8.77
C GLU A 80 5.77 6.20 -9.62
N MET A 81 6.10 7.46 -9.35
CA MET A 81 7.01 8.23 -10.20
C MET A 81 8.48 7.93 -9.90
N THR A 82 8.82 7.69 -8.62
CA THR A 82 10.21 7.57 -8.16
C THR A 82 10.41 6.42 -7.18
N PRO A 83 10.01 5.17 -7.51
CA PRO A 83 10.04 4.06 -6.57
C PRO A 83 11.47 3.74 -6.05
N GLN A 84 12.50 4.01 -6.85
CA GLN A 84 13.90 3.87 -6.43
C GLN A 84 14.29 4.77 -5.25
N SER A 85 13.60 5.90 -5.07
CA SER A 85 13.82 6.79 -3.93
C SER A 85 13.49 6.10 -2.61
N LEU A 86 12.60 5.09 -2.61
CA LEU A 86 12.20 4.32 -1.43
C LEU A 86 13.37 3.56 -0.79
N GLU A 87 14.37 3.14 -1.58
CA GLU A 87 15.57 2.48 -1.06
C GLU A 87 16.52 3.45 -0.35
N SER A 88 16.49 4.73 -0.75
CA SER A 88 17.33 5.78 -0.19
C SER A 88 16.70 6.54 0.98
N LEU A 89 15.45 6.21 1.33
CA LEU A 89 14.76 6.89 2.42
C LEU A 89 15.41 6.60 3.77
N PRO A 90 15.47 7.60 4.67
CA PRO A 90 15.72 7.32 6.08
C PRO A 90 14.71 6.30 6.61
N GLU A 91 15.19 5.32 7.38
CA GLU A 91 14.35 4.23 7.90
C GLU A 91 13.14 4.74 8.69
N THR A 92 13.32 5.80 9.46
CA THR A 92 12.24 6.47 10.20
C THR A 92 11.14 6.99 9.29
N LEU A 93 11.50 7.59 8.15
CA LEU A 93 10.54 8.12 7.20
C LEU A 93 9.79 6.99 6.50
N PHE A 94 10.50 5.93 6.13
CA PHE A 94 9.88 4.75 5.54
C PHE A 94 8.84 4.15 6.50
N ILE A 95 9.19 3.96 7.77
CA ILE A 95 8.26 3.49 8.80
C ILE A 95 7.05 4.44 8.92
N SER A 96 7.25 5.76 8.92
CA SER A 96 6.14 6.72 8.96
C SER A 96 5.19 6.58 7.77
N ILE A 97 5.70 6.34 6.55
CA ILE A 97 4.86 6.06 5.37
C ILE A 97 4.06 4.78 5.58
N ILE A 98 4.70 3.70 6.05
CA ILE A 98 4.04 2.43 6.32
C ILE A 98 2.93 2.61 7.37
N GLU A 99 3.18 3.38 8.41
CA GLU A 99 2.18 3.70 9.44
C GLU A 99 1.01 4.50 8.86
N CYS A 100 1.27 5.54 8.05
CA CYS A 100 0.20 6.25 7.34
C CYS A 100 -0.66 5.30 6.50
N LEU A 101 -0.04 4.41 5.72
CA LEU A 101 -0.78 3.43 4.91
C LEU A 101 -1.58 2.45 5.77
N ARG A 102 -1.03 2.01 6.91
CA ARG A 102 -1.73 1.17 7.88
C ARG A 102 -3.01 1.84 8.37
N HIS A 103 -2.97 3.13 8.66
CA HIS A 103 -4.15 3.90 9.05
C HIS A 103 -5.15 4.09 7.89
N GLY A 104 -4.65 4.39 6.68
CA GLY A 104 -5.50 4.56 5.50
C GLY A 104 -6.26 3.29 5.10
N LEU A 105 -5.66 2.11 5.23
CA LEU A 105 -6.30 0.81 4.95
C LEU A 105 -7.48 0.50 5.89
N LYS A 106 -7.49 1.04 7.12
CA LYS A 106 -8.57 0.78 8.11
C LYS A 106 -9.89 1.49 7.79
N SER A 107 -9.97 2.23 6.68
CA SER A 107 -11.19 2.93 6.22
C SER A 107 -11.73 4.02 7.14
N ASN A 108 -10.94 4.46 8.13
CA ASN A 108 -11.31 5.53 9.06
C ASN A 108 -11.49 6.90 8.38
N PHE A 109 -10.81 7.11 7.24
CA PHE A 109 -10.85 8.37 6.48
C PHE A 109 -11.76 8.32 5.25
N GLY A 110 -12.53 7.24 5.08
CA GLY A 110 -13.41 7.02 3.93
C GLY A 110 -12.81 6.14 2.85
N GLN A 111 -13.68 5.64 1.96
CA GLN A 111 -13.35 4.62 0.95
C GLN A 111 -12.29 5.07 -0.05
N GLU A 112 -12.29 6.35 -0.43
CA GLU A 112 -11.30 6.90 -1.36
C GLU A 112 -9.88 6.79 -0.79
N ILE A 113 -9.69 7.06 0.51
CA ILE A 113 -8.40 6.93 1.17
C ILE A 113 -7.98 5.46 1.28
N SER A 114 -8.91 4.55 1.59
CA SER A 114 -8.64 3.11 1.60
C SER A 114 -8.19 2.61 0.23
N LEU A 115 -8.84 3.08 -0.84
CA LEU A 115 -8.49 2.75 -2.22
C LEU A 115 -7.07 3.23 -2.55
N ILE A 116 -6.78 4.51 -2.34
CA ILE A 116 -5.45 5.10 -2.58
C ILE A 116 -4.38 4.37 -1.76
N SER A 117 -4.70 4.00 -0.51
CA SER A 117 -3.79 3.27 0.35
C SER A 117 -3.49 1.87 -0.19
N ALA A 118 -4.50 1.11 -0.62
CA ALA A 118 -4.32 -0.20 -1.22
C ALA A 118 -3.53 -0.14 -2.55
N GLU A 119 -3.77 0.88 -3.36
CA GLU A 119 -2.99 1.15 -4.58
C GLU A 119 -1.52 1.45 -4.24
N THR A 120 -1.28 2.32 -3.26
CA THR A 120 0.07 2.67 -2.82
C THR A 120 0.82 1.45 -2.27
N VAL A 121 0.15 0.63 -1.46
CA VAL A 121 0.71 -0.62 -0.94
C VAL A 121 1.04 -1.58 -2.07
N THR A 122 0.19 -1.66 -3.10
CA THR A 122 0.45 -2.47 -4.29
C THR A 122 1.74 -2.03 -4.97
N GLU A 123 1.95 -0.73 -5.17
CA GLU A 123 3.13 -0.18 -5.83
C GLU A 123 4.40 -0.44 -5.02
N ILE A 124 4.41 -0.10 -3.73
CA ILE A 124 5.58 -0.31 -2.87
C ILE A 124 5.92 -1.80 -2.75
N ALA A 125 4.93 -2.65 -2.45
CA ALA A 125 5.17 -4.09 -2.30
C ALA A 125 5.60 -4.73 -3.63
N SER A 126 5.01 -4.30 -4.76
CA SER A 126 5.39 -4.80 -6.08
C SER A 126 6.82 -4.40 -6.45
N TYR A 127 7.25 -3.19 -6.07
CA TYR A 127 8.62 -2.75 -6.26
C TYR A 127 9.59 -3.66 -5.52
N PHE A 128 9.46 -3.78 -4.19
CA PHE A 128 10.40 -4.57 -3.38
C PHE A 128 10.36 -6.08 -3.69
N ALA A 129 9.21 -6.63 -4.09
CA ALA A 129 9.11 -8.02 -4.50
C ALA A 129 9.88 -8.34 -5.81
N ARG A 130 10.04 -7.36 -6.71
CA ARG A 130 10.81 -7.52 -7.96
C ARG A 130 12.31 -7.27 -7.77
N HIS A 131 12.72 -6.60 -6.70
CA HIS A 131 14.12 -6.25 -6.45
C HIS A 131 14.93 -7.45 -5.98
N THR A 132 16.09 -7.66 -6.61
CA THR A 132 17.04 -8.72 -6.27
C THR A 132 18.45 -8.09 -6.21
N PRO A 133 19.18 -8.17 -5.07
CA PRO A 133 18.81 -8.84 -3.82
C PRO A 133 17.63 -8.16 -3.10
N LYS A 134 16.87 -8.92 -2.30
CA LYS A 134 15.75 -8.38 -1.53
C LYS A 134 16.25 -7.46 -0.41
N ASN A 135 15.63 -6.30 -0.26
CA ASN A 135 15.85 -5.44 0.90
C ASN A 135 15.08 -5.99 2.11
N GLU A 136 15.70 -6.88 2.88
CA GLU A 136 15.05 -7.59 4.00
C GLU A 136 14.42 -6.65 5.03
N LYS A 137 15.05 -5.50 5.30
CA LYS A 137 14.51 -4.50 6.24
C LYS A 137 13.22 -3.89 5.74
N ALA A 138 13.20 -3.40 4.50
CA ALA A 138 11.99 -2.82 3.90
C ALA A 138 10.87 -3.86 3.79
N VAL A 139 11.21 -5.10 3.45
CA VAL A 139 10.28 -6.24 3.37
C VAL A 139 9.69 -6.58 4.74
N ALA A 140 10.48 -6.50 5.82
CA ALA A 140 10.00 -6.71 7.18
C ALA A 140 9.03 -5.58 7.62
N HIS A 141 9.35 -4.32 7.31
CA HIS A 141 8.47 -3.19 7.58
C HIS A 141 7.15 -3.29 6.83
N LEU A 142 7.16 -3.74 5.56
CA LEU A 142 5.95 -3.94 4.77
C LEU A 142 5.03 -5.04 5.32
N ALA A 143 5.58 -6.03 6.04
CA ALA A 143 4.80 -7.14 6.58
C ALA A 143 3.71 -6.68 7.56
N VAL A 144 3.90 -5.53 8.24
CA VAL A 144 2.89 -4.97 9.17
C VAL A 144 1.59 -4.57 8.47
N LEU A 145 1.61 -4.44 7.13
CA LEU A 145 0.44 -4.11 6.33
C LEU A 145 -0.39 -5.34 5.95
N LEU A 146 0.07 -6.56 6.23
CA LEU A 146 -0.68 -7.78 5.92
C LEU A 146 -2.02 -7.84 6.64
N GLU A 147 -2.02 -7.63 7.95
CA GLU A 147 -3.23 -7.63 8.77
C GLU A 147 -4.27 -6.58 8.32
N PRO A 148 -3.96 -5.27 8.23
CA PRO A 148 -4.94 -4.26 7.82
C PRO A 148 -5.41 -4.46 6.36
N THR A 149 -4.54 -4.93 5.46
CA THR A 149 -4.93 -5.22 4.07
C THR A 149 -5.87 -6.43 4.00
N PHE A 150 -5.59 -7.48 4.79
CA PHE A 150 -6.46 -8.64 4.88
C PHE A 150 -7.82 -8.27 5.49
N GLY A 151 -7.83 -7.46 6.56
CA GLY A 151 -9.06 -6.90 7.12
C GLY A 151 -9.87 -6.09 6.10
N MET A 152 -9.20 -5.28 5.28
CA MET A 152 -9.85 -4.57 4.18
C MET A 152 -10.48 -5.55 3.16
N CYS A 153 -9.81 -6.65 2.79
CA CYS A 153 -10.40 -7.67 1.91
C CYS A 153 -11.68 -8.29 2.48
N LEU A 154 -11.74 -8.52 3.80
CA LEU A 154 -12.93 -9.05 4.47
C LEU A 154 -14.09 -8.04 4.45
N ASN A 155 -13.79 -6.76 4.67
CA ASN A 155 -14.78 -5.70 4.82
C ASN A 155 -15.32 -5.16 3.48
N CYS A 156 -14.56 -5.26 2.40
CA CYS A 156 -14.90 -4.67 1.11
C CYS A 156 -15.52 -5.65 0.10
N SER A 157 -16.02 -6.81 0.54
CA SER A 157 -16.53 -7.88 -0.35
C SER A 157 -17.64 -7.46 -1.32
N TRP A 158 -18.30 -6.32 -1.08
CA TRP A 158 -19.42 -5.81 -1.89
C TRP A 158 -19.05 -4.62 -2.78
N GLN A 159 -17.82 -4.11 -2.68
CA GLN A 159 -17.34 -2.93 -3.41
C GLN A 159 -16.28 -3.35 -4.41
N VAL A 160 -16.65 -3.43 -5.68
CA VAL A 160 -15.80 -4.01 -6.74
C VAL A 160 -14.42 -3.35 -6.79
N ASP A 161 -14.34 -2.02 -6.73
CA ASP A 161 -13.06 -1.30 -6.83
C ASP A 161 -12.17 -1.55 -5.61
N LEU A 162 -12.72 -1.44 -4.40
CA LEU A 162 -11.96 -1.69 -3.16
C LEU A 162 -11.58 -3.16 -3.01
N GLN A 163 -12.44 -4.09 -3.41
CA GLN A 163 -12.13 -5.52 -3.44
C GLN A 163 -10.98 -5.80 -4.41
N ASN A 164 -11.03 -5.21 -5.60
CA ASN A 164 -9.98 -5.37 -6.60
C ASN A 164 -8.64 -4.82 -6.12
N ALA A 165 -8.65 -3.61 -5.52
CA ALA A 165 -7.45 -2.96 -5.01
C ALA A 165 -6.86 -3.71 -3.81
N SER A 166 -7.68 -4.03 -2.80
CA SER A 166 -7.23 -4.77 -1.61
C SER A 166 -6.71 -6.17 -1.95
N ALA A 167 -7.37 -6.91 -2.84
CA ALA A 167 -6.88 -8.21 -3.31
C ALA A 167 -5.51 -8.10 -4.00
N THR A 168 -5.31 -7.04 -4.79
CA THR A 168 -4.05 -6.79 -5.49
C THR A 168 -2.94 -6.40 -4.52
N ALA A 169 -3.27 -5.57 -3.52
CA ALA A 169 -2.35 -5.17 -2.46
C ALA A 169 -1.91 -6.38 -1.63
N LEU A 170 -2.87 -7.20 -1.18
CA LEU A 170 -2.61 -8.40 -0.39
C LEU A 170 -1.73 -9.38 -1.17
N PHE A 171 -2.05 -9.65 -2.44
CA PHE A 171 -1.23 -10.52 -3.28
C PHE A 171 0.20 -9.97 -3.48
N SER A 172 0.34 -8.66 -3.60
CA SER A 172 1.66 -8.03 -3.76
C SER A 172 2.50 -8.14 -2.49
N LEU A 173 1.89 -7.99 -1.32
CA LEU A 173 2.53 -8.24 -0.03
C LEU A 173 2.92 -9.71 0.15
N ILE A 174 2.07 -10.66 -0.25
CA ILE A 174 2.39 -12.10 -0.21
C ILE A 174 3.59 -12.42 -1.11
N CYS A 175 3.63 -11.88 -2.34
CA CYS A 175 4.78 -12.03 -3.23
C CYS A 175 6.06 -11.43 -2.62
N CYS A 176 5.92 -10.32 -1.88
CA CYS A 176 7.03 -9.66 -1.21
C CYS A 176 7.59 -10.52 -0.07
N ASN A 177 6.72 -11.00 0.83
CA ASN A 177 7.06 -11.80 2.01
C ASN A 177 6.02 -12.90 2.29
N GLN A 178 6.17 -14.05 1.64
CA GLN A 178 5.30 -15.20 1.83
C GLN A 178 5.36 -15.74 3.27
N VAL A 179 6.55 -15.77 3.88
CA VAL A 179 6.75 -16.31 5.22
C VAL A 179 5.94 -15.52 6.25
N ALA A 180 5.97 -14.18 6.17
CA ALA A 180 5.19 -13.34 7.06
C ALA A 180 3.67 -13.57 6.91
N PHE A 181 3.18 -13.81 5.70
CA PHE A 181 1.77 -14.16 5.49
C PHE A 181 1.42 -15.52 6.10
N GLU A 182 2.28 -16.53 5.96
CA GLU A 182 2.07 -17.85 6.57
C GLU A 182 2.08 -17.78 8.11
N GLU A 183 2.96 -16.96 8.68
CA GLU A 183 2.98 -16.69 10.13
C GLU A 183 1.71 -15.99 10.59
N TYR A 184 1.25 -14.98 9.86
CA TYR A 184 -0.02 -14.30 10.11
C TYR A 184 -1.21 -15.27 10.09
N VAL A 185 -1.29 -16.15 9.08
CA VAL A 185 -2.35 -17.17 9.01
C VAL A 185 -2.27 -18.16 10.18
N LYS A 186 -1.07 -18.61 10.56
CA LYS A 186 -0.89 -19.49 11.75
C LYS A 186 -1.38 -18.81 13.02
N GLN A 187 -1.07 -17.53 13.20
CA GLN A 187 -1.54 -16.75 14.34
C GLN A 187 -3.08 -16.67 14.36
N LEU A 188 -3.72 -16.35 13.22
CA LEU A 188 -5.18 -16.34 13.10
C LEU A 188 -5.81 -17.68 13.47
N LEU A 189 -5.30 -18.79 12.93
CA LEU A 189 -5.83 -20.13 13.18
C LEU A 189 -5.60 -20.62 14.62
N SER A 190 -4.64 -20.04 15.34
CA SER A 190 -4.36 -20.38 16.74
C SER A 190 -5.31 -19.73 17.74
N ARG A 191 -6.08 -18.72 17.32
CA ARG A 191 -7.05 -17.98 18.15
C ARG A 191 -8.16 -18.91 18.66
N ASN A 192 -8.63 -18.68 19.88
CA ASN A 192 -9.63 -19.53 20.52
C ASN A 192 -10.97 -19.49 19.79
N GLU A 193 -11.33 -18.32 19.25
CA GLU A 193 -12.54 -18.03 18.50
C GLU A 193 -12.58 -18.82 17.19
N ASN A 194 -11.42 -19.04 16.57
CA ASN A 194 -11.28 -19.75 15.28
C ASN A 194 -11.11 -21.28 15.46
N ARG A 195 -10.79 -21.75 16.67
CA ARG A 195 -10.53 -23.17 16.95
C ARG A 195 -11.69 -24.10 16.55
N PRO A 196 -12.98 -23.77 16.79
CA PRO A 196 -14.11 -24.63 16.37
C PRO A 196 -14.16 -24.89 14.86
N TYR A 197 -13.63 -23.96 14.06
CA TYR A 197 -13.67 -24.00 12.59
C TYR A 197 -12.29 -24.25 11.97
N GLN A 198 -11.29 -24.63 12.77
CA GLN A 198 -9.88 -24.67 12.36
C GLN A 198 -9.65 -25.50 11.08
N THR A 199 -10.25 -26.69 10.96
CA THR A 199 -10.11 -27.55 9.78
C THR A 199 -10.69 -26.90 8.51
N ALA A 200 -11.85 -26.26 8.64
CA ALA A 200 -12.51 -25.57 7.52
C ALA A 200 -11.69 -24.34 7.09
N LEU A 201 -11.25 -23.53 8.05
CA LEU A 201 -10.42 -22.34 7.79
C LEU A 201 -9.06 -22.73 7.20
N GLN A 202 -8.41 -23.78 7.70
CA GLN A 202 -7.15 -24.27 7.15
C GLN A 202 -7.31 -24.72 5.69
N SER A 203 -8.39 -25.43 5.38
CA SER A 203 -8.70 -25.83 4.00
C SER A 203 -8.96 -24.62 3.10
N ALA A 204 -9.67 -23.60 3.60
CA ALA A 204 -9.91 -22.36 2.87
C ALA A 204 -8.60 -21.59 2.60
N PHE A 205 -7.71 -21.46 3.58
CA PHE A 205 -6.40 -20.83 3.39
C PHE A 205 -5.51 -21.62 2.43
N GLN A 206 -5.55 -22.95 2.46
CA GLN A 206 -4.84 -23.79 1.50
C GLN A 206 -5.39 -23.63 0.08
N ALA A 207 -6.71 -23.44 -0.07
CA ALA A 207 -7.33 -23.14 -1.36
C ALA A 207 -6.98 -21.72 -1.85
N LEU A 208 -6.82 -20.75 -0.93
CA LEU A 208 -6.41 -19.38 -1.24
C LEU A 208 -4.97 -19.32 -1.79
N LEU A 209 -4.05 -20.06 -1.16
CA LEU A 209 -2.64 -20.18 -1.54
C LEU A 209 -2.20 -21.65 -1.64
N PRO A 210 -2.55 -22.34 -2.74
CA PRO A 210 -2.08 -23.68 -3.05
C PRO A 210 -0.55 -23.74 -3.12
N SER A 211 0.05 -24.81 -2.59
CA SER A 211 1.50 -25.00 -2.48
C SER A 211 2.24 -25.01 -3.83
N ASN A 212 1.53 -25.24 -4.93
CA ASN A 212 2.04 -25.23 -6.30
C ASN A 212 1.87 -23.87 -7.01
N SER A 213 1.40 -22.84 -6.32
CA SER A 213 1.23 -21.51 -6.93
C SER A 213 2.57 -20.81 -7.06
N GLU A 214 2.96 -20.47 -8.28
CA GLU A 214 4.09 -19.57 -8.49
C GLU A 214 3.70 -18.15 -8.05
N LEU A 215 4.34 -17.65 -6.99
CA LEU A 215 4.14 -16.28 -6.52
C LEU A 215 4.92 -15.30 -7.39
N HIS A 216 4.26 -14.83 -8.44
CA HIS A 216 4.81 -13.82 -9.33
C HIS A 216 3.80 -12.72 -9.62
N LEU A 217 4.31 -11.50 -9.80
CA LEU A 217 3.52 -10.30 -10.02
C LEU A 217 3.09 -10.14 -11.48
N GLY A 218 2.37 -11.13 -12.00
CA GLY A 218 1.74 -11.07 -13.31
C GLY A 218 0.23 -10.76 -13.22
N ARG A 219 -0.34 -10.33 -14.35
CA ARG A 219 -1.75 -9.96 -14.43
C ARG A 219 -2.67 -11.16 -14.24
N ARG A 220 -2.27 -12.31 -14.76
CA ARG A 220 -3.03 -13.55 -14.65
C ARG A 220 -3.10 -14.02 -13.21
N GLU A 221 -1.98 -13.97 -12.51
CA GLU A 221 -1.81 -14.46 -11.14
C GLU A 221 -2.57 -13.59 -10.16
N LYS A 222 -2.54 -12.27 -10.36
CA LYS A 222 -3.39 -11.31 -9.62
C LYS A 222 -4.88 -11.64 -9.79
N ARG A 223 -5.32 -11.95 -11.01
CA ARG A 223 -6.72 -12.33 -11.30
C ARG A 223 -7.09 -13.68 -10.70
N ASP A 224 -6.21 -14.68 -10.84
CA ASP A 224 -6.43 -16.03 -10.33
C ASP A 224 -6.45 -16.01 -8.78
N PHE A 225 -5.57 -15.25 -8.14
CA PHE A 225 -5.62 -14.99 -6.70
C PHE A 225 -6.92 -14.31 -6.27
N ARG A 226 -7.38 -13.29 -7.00
CA ARG A 226 -8.66 -12.62 -6.70
C ARG A 226 -9.84 -13.60 -6.73
N SER A 227 -9.90 -14.47 -7.73
CA SER A 227 -10.95 -15.49 -7.81
C SER A 227 -10.90 -16.47 -6.62
N ARG A 228 -9.70 -16.88 -6.20
CA ARG A 228 -9.53 -17.72 -5.00
C ARG A 228 -9.88 -16.96 -3.72
N LEU A 229 -9.58 -15.67 -3.65
CA LEU A 229 -9.95 -14.82 -2.52
C LEU A 229 -11.47 -14.68 -2.40
N GLU A 230 -12.19 -14.46 -3.51
CA GLU A 230 -13.66 -14.45 -3.50
C GLU A 230 -14.25 -15.76 -2.96
N GLN A 231 -13.70 -16.91 -3.38
CA GLN A 231 -14.12 -18.21 -2.85
C GLN A 231 -13.81 -18.34 -1.35
N PHE A 232 -12.62 -17.92 -0.94
CA PHE A 232 -12.20 -17.89 0.47
C PHE A 232 -13.15 -17.03 1.32
N LEU A 233 -13.51 -15.83 0.86
CA LEU A 233 -14.41 -14.93 1.56
C LEU A 233 -15.78 -15.59 1.80
N ASN A 234 -16.32 -16.28 0.79
CA ASN A 234 -17.57 -17.01 0.92
C ASN A 234 -17.48 -18.21 1.89
N GLN A 235 -16.36 -18.92 1.89
CA GLN A 235 -16.13 -20.09 2.76
C GLN A 235 -15.86 -19.73 4.22
N SER A 236 -15.20 -18.59 4.45
CA SER A 236 -14.79 -18.13 5.79
C SER A 236 -15.81 -17.20 6.45
N GLN A 237 -16.85 -16.79 5.71
CA GLN A 237 -17.89 -15.89 6.20
C GLN A 237 -18.56 -16.44 7.47
N GLY A 238 -18.50 -15.66 8.55
CA GLY A 238 -19.07 -16.04 9.86
C GLY A 238 -18.28 -17.11 10.62
N LEU A 239 -17.18 -17.62 10.05
CA LEU A 239 -16.30 -18.60 10.70
C LEU A 239 -14.99 -17.97 11.20
N LEU A 240 -14.46 -17.01 10.44
CA LEU A 240 -13.18 -16.37 10.72
C LEU A 240 -13.36 -15.10 11.54
N VAL A 241 -12.70 -15.06 12.69
CA VAL A 241 -12.54 -13.89 13.55
C VAL A 241 -11.13 -13.35 13.40
N VAL A 242 -11.02 -12.08 13.00
CA VAL A 242 -9.76 -11.33 12.78
C VAL A 242 -9.45 -10.31 13.87
N GLU A 243 -10.42 -9.96 14.71
CA GLU A 243 -10.27 -9.09 15.90
C GLU A 243 -10.33 -9.90 17.19
#